data_AF-A0A060C084-F1
#
_entry.id   AF-A0A060C084-F1
#
_cell.length_a   1.000
_cell.length_b   1.000
_cell.length_c   1.000
_cell.angle_alpha   90.00
_cell.angle_beta   90.00
_cell.angle_gamma   90.00
#
_symmetry.space_group_name_H-M   'P 1'
#
loop_
_entity.id
_entity.type
_entity.pdbx_description
1 polymer ?
#
loop_
_entity_poly.entity_id
_entity_poly.type
_entity_poly.pdbx_seq_one_letter_code
_entity_poly.pdbx_strand_id
1 'polypeptide(L)'
;MPTDKAPRDVDGWYPAVVLSLTDKAAQVGVLNQDGTGTVPVSDMTWARKAGRGTSRAKKPADLLQVGDVVEVKKADDHWSLRQVPAVEGSFMAMDVHTGRVIAMQGGFSYQSSVFNRATQAWRQPGSNFKPFVYAAALDSGYTPETIVVD
;
A
#
# COMPACT_ATOMS: atom_id res chain seq x y z
N MET A 1 9.09 8.09 9.73
CA MET A 1 8.67 9.11 8.73
C MET A 1 8.50 10.44 9.46
N PRO A 2 8.80 11.60 8.86
CA PRO A 2 8.33 12.89 9.37
C PRO A 2 6.79 12.87 9.51
N THR A 3 6.24 13.37 10.62
CA THR A 3 4.80 13.30 10.96
C THR A 3 3.89 14.14 10.05
N ASP A 4 4.47 15.06 9.28
CA ASP A 4 3.83 15.88 8.25
C ASP A 4 3.62 15.12 6.93
N LYS A 5 4.32 13.99 6.73
CA LYS A 5 4.20 13.14 5.53
C LYS A 5 3.44 11.83 5.76
N ALA A 6 3.05 11.56 6.99
CA ALA A 6 2.23 10.41 7.35
C ALA A 6 0.81 10.54 6.78
N PRO A 7 0.28 9.53 6.06
CA PRO A 7 -1.07 9.58 5.51
C PRO A 7 -2.09 9.54 6.65
N ARG A 8 -2.95 10.56 6.76
CA ARG A 8 -4.03 10.61 7.78
C ARG A 8 -5.42 10.36 7.21
N ASP A 9 -5.50 10.16 5.90
CA ASP A 9 -6.71 9.85 5.14
C ASP A 9 -6.90 8.34 4.88
N VAL A 10 -6.01 7.51 5.42
CA VAL A 10 -6.14 6.04 5.34
C VAL A 10 -6.97 5.56 6.53
N ASP A 11 -8.16 5.04 6.23
CA ASP A 11 -9.13 4.68 7.26
C ASP A 11 -8.60 3.60 8.23
N GLY A 12 -8.80 3.87 9.51
CA GLY A 12 -8.37 3.03 10.62
C GLY A 12 -6.86 2.96 10.86
N TRP A 13 -6.04 3.74 10.13
CA TRP A 13 -4.59 3.87 10.39
C TRP A 13 -4.33 5.13 11.21
N TYR A 14 -3.44 5.00 12.19
CA TYR A 14 -3.11 6.05 13.14
C TYR A 14 -1.59 6.16 13.30
N PRO A 15 -1.03 7.37 13.24
CA PRO A 15 0.34 7.59 13.64
C PRO A 15 0.53 7.26 15.12
N ALA A 16 1.66 6.62 15.46
CA ALA A 16 2.03 6.30 16.82
C ALA A 16 3.53 6.47 17.03
N VAL A 17 3.92 6.81 18.26
CA VAL A 17 5.32 6.90 18.69
C VAL A 17 5.69 5.71 19.56
N VAL A 18 6.84 5.08 19.30
CA VAL A 18 7.39 4.01 20.14
C VAL A 18 7.91 4.60 21.45
N LEU A 19 7.30 4.22 22.57
CA LEU A 19 7.62 4.71 23.91
C LEU A 19 8.63 3.82 24.63
N SER A 20 8.48 2.49 24.49
CA SER A 20 9.37 1.51 25.10
C SER A 20 9.38 0.20 24.30
N LEU A 21 10.44 -0.59 24.46
CA LEU A 21 10.62 -1.87 23.79
C LEU A 21 10.92 -2.96 24.82
N THR A 22 10.20 -4.07 24.74
CA THR A 22 10.50 -5.32 25.46
C THR A 22 10.92 -6.37 24.44
N ASP A 23 11.33 -7.56 24.89
CA ASP A 23 11.63 -8.67 23.98
C ASP A 23 10.38 -9.17 23.22
N LYS A 24 9.17 -8.92 23.73
CA LYS A 24 7.92 -9.47 23.17
C LYS A 24 7.03 -8.45 22.48
N ALA A 25 7.12 -7.17 22.85
CA ALA A 25 6.25 -6.12 22.32
C ALA A 25 6.87 -4.72 22.40
N ALA A 26 6.45 -3.84 21.50
CA ALA A 26 6.67 -2.40 21.60
C ALA A 26 5.47 -1.74 22.30
N GLN A 27 5.72 -0.83 23.23
CA GLN A 27 4.69 0.04 23.76
C GLN A 27 4.63 1.32 22.92
N VAL A 28 3.44 1.75 22.55
CA VAL A 28 3.23 2.89 21.65
C VAL A 28 2.25 3.90 22.24
N GLY A 29 2.52 5.18 22.03
CA GLY A 29 1.53 6.25 22.22
C GLY A 29 0.86 6.53 20.89
N VAL A 30 -0.45 6.35 20.79
CA VAL A 30 -1.20 6.48 19.53
C VAL A 30 -1.85 7.85 19.48
N LEU A 31 -1.70 8.55 18.35
CA LEU A 31 -2.23 9.89 18.18
C LEU A 31 -3.76 9.89 18.33
N ASN A 32 -4.28 10.83 19.12
CA ASN A 32 -5.71 11.00 19.42
C ASN A 32 -6.37 9.76 20.06
N GLN A 33 -5.60 8.94 20.77
CA GLN A 33 -6.10 7.84 21.60
C GLN A 33 -5.62 8.02 23.03
N ASP A 34 -6.49 7.75 24.00
CA ASP A 34 -6.11 7.82 25.39
C ASP A 34 -5.27 6.60 25.80
N GLY A 35 -4.23 6.86 26.62
CA GLY A 35 -3.35 5.82 27.15
C GLY A 35 -2.29 5.32 26.17
N THR A 36 -1.74 4.14 26.46
CA THR A 36 -0.71 3.50 25.63
C THR A 36 -1.23 2.19 25.05
N GLY A 37 -0.81 1.89 23.83
CA GLY A 37 -1.04 0.62 23.15
C GLY A 37 0.17 -0.30 23.17
N THR A 38 -0.02 -1.56 22.78
CA THR A 38 1.06 -2.52 22.55
C THR A 38 1.02 -3.02 21.12
N VAL A 39 2.20 -3.21 20.53
CA VAL A 39 2.39 -3.89 19.24
C VAL A 39 3.24 -5.13 19.52
N PRO A 40 2.68 -6.34 19.46
CA PRO A 40 3.40 -7.57 19.75
C PRO A 40 4.34 -7.94 18.60
N VAL A 41 5.43 -8.66 18.91
CA VAL A 41 6.40 -9.11 17.89
C VAL A 41 5.76 -10.04 16.86
N SER A 42 4.70 -10.77 17.21
CA SER A 42 3.92 -11.61 16.29
C SER A 42 3.39 -10.82 15.09
N ASP A 43 2.98 -9.58 15.32
CA ASP A 43 2.48 -8.66 14.30
C ASP A 43 3.60 -7.97 13.50
N MET A 44 4.86 -8.13 13.91
CA MET A 44 6.04 -7.61 13.21
C MET A 44 6.72 -8.64 12.31
N THR A 45 6.25 -9.89 12.30
CA THR A 45 6.92 -11.01 11.61
C THR A 45 6.92 -10.89 10.08
N TRP A 46 6.07 -10.04 9.50
CA TRP A 46 6.06 -9.71 8.07
C TRP A 46 7.17 -8.72 7.70
N ALA A 47 7.58 -7.85 8.63
CA ALA A 47 8.50 -6.76 8.38
C ALA A 47 9.97 -7.24 8.32
N ARG A 48 10.76 -6.58 7.48
CA ARG A 48 12.21 -6.81 7.35
C ARG A 48 12.92 -5.47 7.31
N LYS A 49 14.11 -5.41 7.90
CA LYS A 49 14.96 -4.23 7.77
C LYS A 49 15.58 -4.23 6.38
N ALA A 50 15.33 -3.16 5.61
CA ALA A 50 15.86 -3.01 4.26
C ALA A 50 17.39 -3.23 4.25
N GLY A 51 17.87 -4.11 3.36
CA GLY A 51 19.29 -4.42 3.23
C GLY A 51 19.90 -5.36 4.29
N ARG A 52 19.13 -5.83 5.29
CA ARG A 52 19.62 -6.78 6.31
C ARG A 52 18.84 -8.10 6.26
N GLY A 53 19.29 -9.02 5.41
CA GLY A 53 18.88 -10.44 5.41
C GLY A 53 17.37 -10.69 5.23
N THR A 54 16.99 -11.96 5.18
CA THR A 54 15.59 -12.40 5.05
C THR A 54 14.99 -12.87 6.39
N SER A 55 15.78 -12.82 7.47
CA SER A 55 15.41 -13.36 8.77
C SER A 55 14.23 -12.60 9.39
N ARG A 56 13.28 -13.35 9.95
CA ARG A 56 12.15 -12.79 10.70
C ARG A 56 12.64 -12.06 11.95
N ALA A 57 11.96 -10.96 12.30
CA ALA A 57 12.17 -10.30 13.58
C ALA A 57 11.83 -11.26 14.72
N LYS A 58 12.73 -11.34 15.71
CA LYS A 58 12.55 -12.17 16.92
C LYS A 58 12.15 -11.31 18.11
N LYS A 59 12.54 -10.04 18.11
CA LYS A 59 12.14 -9.04 19.08
C LYS A 59 11.87 -7.69 18.39
N PRO A 60 11.03 -6.83 18.98
CA PRO A 60 10.75 -5.49 18.44
C PRO A 60 12.00 -4.65 18.14
N ALA A 61 13.03 -4.75 19.00
CA ALA A 61 14.29 -4.03 18.83
C ALA A 61 15.10 -4.43 17.58
N ASP A 62 14.74 -5.52 16.90
CA ASP A 62 15.34 -5.88 15.61
C ASP A 62 14.89 -4.92 14.49
N LEU A 63 13.72 -4.28 14.66
CA LEU A 63 13.07 -3.45 13.65
C LEU A 63 12.88 -1.99 14.08
N LEU A 64 12.58 -1.74 15.36
CA LEU A 64 12.16 -0.46 15.90
C LEU A 64 13.14 0.08 16.94
N GLN A 65 13.11 1.39 17.15
CA GLN A 65 13.81 2.13 18.21
C GLN A 65 12.83 3.01 18.98
N VAL A 66 13.14 3.31 20.26
CA VAL A 66 12.36 4.27 21.05
C VAL A 66 12.42 5.64 20.37
N GLY A 67 11.27 6.29 20.23
CA GLY A 67 11.11 7.54 19.49
C GLY A 67 10.74 7.36 18.02
N ASP A 68 10.74 6.13 17.48
CA ASP A 68 10.27 5.90 16.12
C ASP A 68 8.79 6.28 15.97
N VAL A 69 8.48 6.94 14.86
CA VAL A 69 7.10 7.21 14.44
C VAL A 69 6.69 6.16 13.40
N VAL A 70 5.65 5.40 13.74
CA VAL A 70 5.09 4.28 12.97
C VAL A 70 3.61 4.48 12.71
N GLU A 71 3.05 3.74 11.75
CA GLU A 71 1.60 3.64 11.57
C GLU A 71 1.09 2.40 12.28
N VAL A 72 -0.08 2.50 12.91
CA VAL A 72 -0.76 1.37 13.56
C VAL A 72 -2.24 1.34 13.21
N LYS A 73 -2.81 0.14 13.20
CA LYS A 73 -4.25 -0.08 13.07
C LYS A 73 -4.77 -0.85 14.28
N LYS A 74 -5.92 -0.46 14.79
CA LYS A 74 -6.55 -1.14 15.93
C LYS A 74 -6.88 -2.59 15.54
N ALA A 75 -6.37 -3.55 16.32
CA ALA A 75 -6.79 -4.95 16.30
C ALA A 75 -7.65 -5.22 17.55
N ASP A 76 -7.99 -6.49 17.81
CA ASP A 76 -8.91 -6.86 18.89
C ASP A 76 -8.34 -6.48 20.27
N ASP A 77 -7.13 -6.94 20.61
CA ASP A 77 -6.49 -6.77 21.93
C ASP A 77 -5.15 -6.01 21.87
N HIS A 78 -4.72 -5.59 20.68
CA HIS A 78 -3.44 -4.90 20.47
C HIS A 78 -3.51 -3.94 19.26
N TRP A 79 -2.39 -3.28 18.98
CA TRP A 79 -2.20 -2.47 17.79
C TRP A 79 -1.36 -3.23 16.76
N SER A 80 -1.84 -3.26 15.53
CA SER A 80 -1.14 -3.89 14.42
C SER A 80 -0.28 -2.85 13.68
N LEU A 81 1.03 -3.10 13.59
CA LEU A 81 2.02 -2.32 12.86
C LEU A 81 1.67 -2.27 11.36
N ARG A 82 1.72 -1.06 10.81
CA ARG A 82 1.50 -0.79 9.40
C ARG A 82 2.69 -0.04 8.81
N GLN A 83 2.83 -0.19 7.51
CA GLN A 83 3.83 0.53 6.74
C GLN A 83 3.16 1.15 5.53
N VAL A 84 3.38 2.45 5.39
CA VAL A 84 2.99 3.19 4.19
C VAL A 84 3.71 2.57 2.99
N PRO A 85 3.00 2.06 1.97
CA PRO A 85 3.64 1.48 0.80
C PRO A 85 4.50 2.52 0.08
N ALA A 86 5.70 2.12 -0.33
CA ALA A 86 6.52 2.94 -1.24
C ALA A 86 6.03 2.82 -2.70
N VAL A 87 5.43 1.66 -3.03
CA VAL A 87 4.78 1.43 -4.32
C VAL A 87 3.41 2.12 -4.33
N GLU A 88 3.03 2.60 -5.52
CA GLU A 88 1.78 3.31 -5.75
C GLU A 88 0.90 2.55 -6.74
N GLY A 89 -0.39 2.83 -6.71
CA GLY A 89 -1.38 2.26 -7.62
C GLY A 89 -2.39 3.30 -8.08
N SER A 90 -3.18 2.94 -9.08
CA SER A 90 -4.32 3.73 -9.50
C SER A 90 -5.45 2.81 -9.94
N PHE A 91 -6.68 3.27 -9.78
CA PHE A 91 -7.89 2.54 -10.17
C PHE A 91 -8.91 3.51 -10.78
N MET A 92 -9.63 3.04 -11.79
CA MET A 92 -10.78 3.73 -12.36
C MET A 92 -11.81 2.69 -12.80
N ALA A 93 -13.07 2.95 -12.45
CA ALA A 93 -14.22 2.22 -12.97
C ALA A 93 -15.11 3.19 -13.74
N MET A 94 -15.57 2.79 -14.93
CA MET A 94 -16.42 3.60 -15.78
C MET A 94 -17.57 2.78 -16.36
N ASP A 95 -18.68 3.46 -16.62
CA ASP A 95 -19.76 2.96 -17.46
C ASP A 95 -19.31 3.01 -18.93
N VAL A 96 -19.26 1.85 -19.58
CA VAL A 96 -18.72 1.73 -20.95
C VAL A 96 -19.64 2.28 -22.03
N HIS A 97 -20.92 2.47 -21.74
CA HIS A 97 -21.90 3.00 -22.70
C HIS A 97 -21.94 4.53 -22.67
N THR A 98 -21.77 5.12 -21.49
CA THR A 98 -21.90 6.58 -21.28
C THR A 98 -20.57 7.29 -21.07
N GLY A 99 -19.51 6.55 -20.73
CA GLY A 99 -18.22 7.12 -20.35
C GLY A 99 -18.17 7.67 -18.91
N ARG A 100 -19.27 7.53 -18.14
CA ARG A 100 -19.35 8.07 -16.78
C ARG A 100 -18.38 7.36 -15.83
N VAL A 101 -17.54 8.11 -15.14
CA VAL A 101 -16.68 7.57 -14.07
C VAL A 101 -17.53 7.26 -12.84
N ILE A 102 -17.47 6.00 -12.39
CA ILE A 102 -18.21 5.49 -11.21
C ILE A 102 -17.33 5.60 -9.97
N ALA A 103 -16.04 5.29 -10.09
CA ALA A 103 -15.07 5.37 -9.02
C ALA A 103 -13.68 5.67 -9.60
N MET A 104 -12.87 6.42 -8.85
CA MET A 104 -11.49 6.72 -9.21
C MET A 104 -10.61 6.86 -7.97
N GLN A 105 -9.43 6.24 -7.99
CA GLN A 105 -8.39 6.37 -6.98
C GLN A 105 -7.05 6.63 -7.69
N GLY A 106 -6.40 7.76 -7.37
CA GLY A 106 -5.18 8.21 -8.05
C GLY A 106 -3.85 7.82 -7.37
N GLY A 107 -3.91 7.19 -6.20
CA GLY A 107 -2.75 6.86 -5.37
C GLY A 107 -3.16 6.24 -4.04
N PHE A 108 -2.20 5.84 -3.21
CA PHE A 108 -2.47 5.28 -1.89
C PHE A 108 -3.15 6.27 -0.93
N SER A 109 -2.68 7.52 -0.91
CA SER A 109 -3.18 8.59 -0.06
C SER A 109 -3.13 9.91 -0.80
N TYR A 110 -4.23 10.66 -0.79
CA TYR A 110 -4.31 11.99 -1.39
C TYR A 110 -3.53 13.01 -0.55
N GLN A 111 -3.56 12.86 0.78
CA GLN A 111 -2.79 13.73 1.69
C GLN A 111 -1.27 13.55 1.53
N SER A 112 -0.80 12.34 1.26
CA SER A 112 0.61 12.10 0.93
C SER A 112 0.96 12.58 -0.48
N SER A 113 0.05 12.47 -1.44
CA SER A 113 0.26 12.93 -2.82
C SER A 113 -1.04 13.26 -3.53
N VAL A 114 -1.20 14.53 -3.91
CA VAL A 114 -2.35 15.00 -4.69
C VAL A 114 -2.30 14.62 -6.18
N PHE A 115 -1.21 13.97 -6.63
CA PHE A 115 -1.02 13.58 -8.03
C PHE A 115 -1.93 12.40 -8.40
N ASN A 116 -2.82 12.62 -9.36
CA ASN A 116 -3.80 11.61 -9.77
C ASN A 116 -3.23 10.71 -10.87
N ARG A 117 -2.66 9.57 -10.48
CA ARG A 117 -2.06 8.61 -11.41
C ARG A 117 -3.06 7.96 -12.37
N ALA A 118 -4.36 7.96 -12.06
CA ALA A 118 -5.38 7.40 -12.95
C ALA A 118 -5.54 8.22 -14.24
N THR A 119 -5.15 9.50 -14.24
CA THR A 119 -5.31 10.40 -15.39
C THR A 119 -4.02 11.10 -15.81
N GLN A 120 -3.05 11.27 -14.91
CA GLN A 120 -1.85 12.06 -15.16
C GLN A 120 -0.58 11.21 -15.33
N ALA A 121 -0.57 9.95 -14.87
CA ALA A 121 0.62 9.11 -14.93
C ALA A 121 0.69 8.35 -16.26
N TRP A 122 1.63 8.73 -17.11
CA TRP A 122 1.95 8.00 -18.33
C TRP A 122 2.79 6.76 -18.01
N ARG A 123 2.28 5.57 -18.36
CA ARG A 123 2.95 4.29 -18.12
C ARG A 123 2.81 3.40 -19.36
N GLN A 124 3.81 2.55 -19.58
CA GLN A 124 3.73 1.52 -20.62
C GLN A 124 2.65 0.49 -20.21
N PRO A 125 1.64 0.20 -21.07
CA PRO A 125 0.58 -0.76 -20.75
C PRO A 125 1.03 -2.22 -20.81
N GLY A 126 2.14 -2.51 -21.52
CA GLY A 126 2.62 -3.86 -21.74
C GLY A 126 1.59 -4.75 -22.45
N SER A 127 1.53 -6.02 -22.09
CA SER A 127 0.60 -6.99 -22.69
C SER A 127 -0.88 -6.63 -22.57
N ASN A 128 -1.26 -5.72 -21.66
CA ASN A 128 -2.64 -5.23 -21.56
C ASN A 128 -3.11 -4.48 -22.82
N PHE A 129 -2.18 -4.07 -23.69
CA PHE A 129 -2.50 -3.45 -24.98
C PHE A 129 -2.82 -4.46 -26.09
N LYS A 130 -2.49 -5.75 -25.89
CA LYS A 130 -2.69 -6.79 -26.91
C LYS A 130 -4.13 -6.85 -27.46
N PRO A 131 -5.21 -6.72 -26.67
CA PRO A 131 -6.57 -6.77 -27.21
C PRO A 131 -6.82 -5.80 -28.37
N PHE A 132 -6.20 -4.62 -28.39
CA PHE A 132 -6.31 -3.67 -29.51
C PHE A 132 -5.60 -4.16 -30.76
N VAL A 133 -4.43 -4.78 -30.60
CA VAL A 133 -3.67 -5.40 -31.71
C VAL A 133 -4.47 -6.56 -32.32
N TYR A 134 -5.05 -7.42 -31.49
CA TYR A 134 -5.88 -8.53 -31.97
C TYR A 134 -7.19 -8.04 -32.60
N ALA A 135 -7.82 -6.98 -32.06
CA ALA A 135 -8.99 -6.37 -32.68
C ALA A 135 -8.67 -5.84 -34.09
N ALA A 136 -7.53 -5.17 -34.28
CA ALA A 136 -7.10 -4.71 -35.59
C ALA A 136 -6.82 -5.87 -36.57
N ALA A 137 -6.27 -6.99 -36.08
CA ALA A 137 -6.08 -8.19 -36.90
C ALA A 137 -7.42 -8.78 -37.36
N LEU A 138 -8.39 -8.91 -36.44
CA LEU A 138 -9.75 -9.37 -36.78
C LEU A 138 -10.43 -8.46 -37.81
N ASP A 139 -10.29 -7.14 -37.65
CA ASP A 139 -10.81 -6.14 -38.60
C ASP A 139 -10.13 -6.23 -39.97
N SER A 140 -8.88 -6.73 -40.00
CA SER A 140 -8.10 -6.97 -41.22
C SER A 140 -8.31 -8.36 -41.84
N GLY A 141 -9.33 -9.12 -41.39
CA GLY A 141 -9.70 -10.42 -41.95
C GLY A 141 -9.07 -11.64 -41.29
N TYR A 142 -8.32 -11.48 -40.19
CA TYR A 142 -7.92 -12.61 -39.37
C TYR A 142 -9.14 -13.15 -38.61
N THR A 143 -9.06 -14.42 -38.22
CA THR A 143 -10.04 -15.08 -37.36
C THR A 143 -9.36 -15.61 -36.10
N PRO A 144 -10.12 -15.94 -35.04
CA PRO A 144 -9.56 -16.63 -33.88
C PRO A 144 -8.85 -17.97 -34.21
N GLU A 145 -9.12 -18.55 -35.38
CA GLU A 145 -8.54 -19.80 -35.87
C GLU A 145 -7.26 -19.58 -36.71
N THR A 146 -6.92 -18.32 -37.01
CA THR A 146 -5.74 -18.02 -37.84
C THR A 146 -4.47 -18.44 -37.12
N ILE A 147 -3.72 -19.36 -37.73
CA ILE A 147 -2.45 -19.84 -37.18
C ILE A 147 -1.38 -18.78 -37.39
N VAL A 148 -0.79 -18.34 -36.29
CA VAL A 148 0.39 -17.48 -36.26
C VAL A 148 1.50 -18.26 -35.57
N VAL A 149 2.71 -18.23 -36.13
CA VAL A 149 3.89 -18.83 -35.50
C VAL A 149 4.32 -17.90 -34.36
N ASP A 150 4.43 -18.44 -33.14
CA ASP A 150 4.93 -17.72 -31.94
C ASP A 150 6.45 -17.56 -31.98
#